data_AF-A0A5B7DB40-F1
#
_entry.id   AF-A0A5B7DB40-F1
#
_cell.length_a   1.000
_cell.length_b   1.000
_cell.length_c   1.000
_cell.angle_alpha   90.00
_cell.angle_beta   90.00
_cell.angle_gamma   90.00
#
_symmetry.space_group_name_H-M   'P 1'
#
loop_
_entity.id
_entity.type
_entity.pdbx_description
1 polymer ?
#
loop_
_entity_poly.entity_id
_entity_poly.type
_entity_poly.pdbx_seq_one_letter_code
_entity_poly.pdbx_strand_id
1 'polypeptide(L)'
;MTAGPEGAENQTLVVITNLFNFFAQDLVAGRRRLLHATSKFTARGKTIGANEYINSPVVKQSLGKGFRLCIVGFVITTRTIGARLKLSNEQLELWSNDDNEDPPVTLMNSGVLKKHQFSHSDLDKSKEKLKFSKLNASVCLPTVVEKEIFYDEDRFCPTSGKGSRAHLTLACTPGIKPVTTGFDLILAVKCEQRMRGGENQKAETYTIDGGVLINYGEGIWVVYPNSELLVSSLFSTFL
;
A
#
# COMPACT_ATOMS: atom_id res chain seq x y z
N MET A 1 -35.01 -25.47 -35.38
CA MET A 1 -34.28 -24.28 -34.94
C MET A 1 -34.41 -24.19 -33.43
N THR A 2 -33.38 -24.66 -32.72
CA THR A 2 -33.32 -24.77 -31.26
C THR A 2 -32.67 -23.52 -30.69
N ALA A 3 -33.41 -22.69 -29.95
CA ALA A 3 -32.84 -21.65 -29.11
C ALA A 3 -32.70 -22.22 -27.69
N GLY A 4 -31.46 -22.36 -27.21
CA GLY A 4 -31.17 -22.72 -25.82
C GLY A 4 -31.29 -21.50 -24.91
N PRO A 5 -31.60 -21.67 -23.61
CA PRO A 5 -31.60 -20.54 -22.69
C PRO A 5 -30.15 -20.21 -22.31
N GLU A 6 -29.83 -18.93 -22.43
CA GLU A 6 -28.59 -18.28 -22.00
C GLU A 6 -28.35 -18.56 -20.51
N GLY A 7 -27.12 -19.02 -20.20
CA GLY A 7 -26.65 -19.17 -18.84
C GLY A 7 -26.46 -17.80 -18.19
N ALA A 8 -27.39 -17.42 -17.33
CA ALA A 8 -27.17 -16.33 -16.40
C ALA A 8 -26.09 -16.75 -15.40
N GLU A 9 -24.86 -16.27 -15.59
CA GLU A 9 -23.80 -16.37 -14.58
C GLU A 9 -24.27 -15.66 -13.31
N ASN A 10 -24.56 -16.44 -12.28
CA ASN A 10 -25.01 -15.97 -10.98
C ASN A 10 -23.82 -15.26 -10.30
N GLN A 11 -23.74 -13.93 -10.45
CA GLN A 11 -22.65 -13.12 -9.89
C GLN A 11 -22.78 -13.06 -8.37
N THR A 12 -21.96 -13.85 -7.68
CA THR A 12 -21.87 -13.82 -6.21
C THR A 12 -21.12 -12.56 -5.78
N LEU A 13 -21.83 -11.57 -5.25
CA LEU A 13 -21.27 -10.44 -4.52
C LEU A 13 -20.57 -10.97 -3.26
N VAL A 14 -19.25 -10.78 -3.17
CA VAL A 14 -18.51 -11.11 -1.95
C VAL A 14 -18.51 -9.89 -1.05
N VAL A 15 -19.36 -9.92 -0.03
CA VAL A 15 -19.39 -8.93 1.05
C VAL A 15 -18.17 -9.16 1.94
N ILE A 16 -17.27 -8.19 1.99
CA ILE A 16 -16.12 -8.24 2.90
C ILE A 16 -16.61 -7.78 4.28
N THR A 17 -17.01 -8.72 5.12
CA THR A 17 -17.47 -8.44 6.49
C THR A 17 -16.32 -8.35 7.50
N ASN A 18 -15.14 -8.88 7.16
CA ASN A 18 -13.97 -8.89 8.04
C ASN A 18 -12.68 -8.69 7.24
N LEU A 19 -12.14 -7.47 7.29
CA LEU A 19 -10.90 -7.07 6.60
C LEU A 19 -9.70 -7.92 7.04
N PHE A 20 -9.62 -8.25 8.33
CA PHE A 20 -8.54 -9.05 8.87
C PHE A 20 -8.54 -10.44 8.25
N ASN A 21 -9.68 -11.14 8.24
CA ASN A 21 -9.80 -12.48 7.63
C ASN A 21 -9.58 -12.46 6.11
N PHE A 22 -9.96 -11.37 5.46
CA PHE A 22 -9.79 -11.19 4.02
C PHE A 22 -8.31 -11.08 3.62
N PHE A 23 -7.49 -10.41 4.44
CA PHE A 23 -6.04 -10.30 4.27
C PHE A 23 -5.24 -11.31 5.12
N ALA A 24 -5.90 -12.14 5.92
CA ALA A 24 -5.28 -13.00 6.93
C ALA A 24 -4.33 -14.04 6.33
N GLN A 25 -4.55 -14.48 5.09
CA GLN A 25 -3.63 -15.43 4.45
C GLN A 25 -2.19 -14.86 4.34
N ASP A 26 -2.05 -13.54 4.27
CA ASP A 26 -0.76 -12.85 4.27
C ASP A 26 -0.35 -12.30 5.64
N LEU A 27 -1.30 -11.89 6.49
CA LEU A 27 -1.02 -11.34 7.84
C LEU A 27 -0.78 -12.42 8.92
N VAL A 28 -1.40 -13.61 8.81
CA VAL A 28 -1.50 -14.62 9.88
C VAL A 28 -0.65 -15.87 9.62
N ALA A 29 -0.10 -16.04 8.42
CA ALA A 29 0.85 -17.12 8.15
C ALA A 29 2.17 -16.82 8.89
N GLY A 30 2.30 -17.31 10.13
CA GLY A 30 3.36 -17.09 11.13
C GLY A 30 4.83 -17.32 10.73
N ARG A 31 5.20 -17.23 9.46
CA ARG A 31 6.54 -16.84 9.04
C ARG A 31 6.69 -15.35 9.27
N ARG A 32 7.72 -14.96 10.03
CA ARG A 32 8.20 -13.57 10.08
C ARG A 32 8.56 -13.16 8.66
N ARG A 33 7.62 -12.55 7.92
CA ARG A 33 7.88 -12.00 6.59
C ARG A 33 8.70 -10.73 6.80
N LEU A 34 9.96 -10.75 6.34
CA LEU A 34 10.77 -9.55 6.28
C LEU A 34 10.11 -8.62 5.25
N LEU A 35 9.57 -7.50 5.73
CA LEU A 35 9.06 -6.45 4.85
C LEU A 35 10.23 -5.86 4.07
N HIS A 36 9.99 -5.53 2.80
CA HIS A 36 10.99 -4.92 1.93
C HIS A 36 10.35 -3.81 1.09
N ALA A 37 11.16 -2.81 0.76
CA ALA A 37 10.84 -1.78 -0.21
C ALA A 37 11.70 -2.02 -1.45
N THR A 38 11.08 -2.26 -2.60
CA THR A 38 11.80 -2.52 -3.85
C THR A 38 12.22 -1.20 -4.48
N SER A 39 13.53 -0.94 -4.60
CA SER A 39 14.06 0.24 -5.30
C SER A 39 14.11 0.06 -6.83
N LYS A 40 14.41 -1.16 -7.29
CA LYS A 40 14.41 -1.59 -8.68
C LYS A 40 14.16 -3.09 -8.78
N PHE A 41 13.20 -3.49 -9.63
CA PHE A 41 13.09 -4.88 -10.07
C PHE A 41 14.01 -5.13 -11.26
N THR A 42 14.93 -6.09 -11.15
CA THR A 42 15.96 -6.36 -12.18
C THR A 42 15.76 -7.68 -12.94
N ALA A 43 14.86 -8.55 -12.47
CA ALA A 43 14.64 -9.92 -12.99
C ALA A 43 15.94 -10.67 -13.36
N ARG A 44 16.97 -10.61 -12.50
CA ARG A 44 18.30 -11.20 -12.74
C ARG A 44 19.00 -10.62 -13.98
N GLY A 45 18.93 -9.31 -14.16
CA GLY A 45 19.56 -8.59 -15.28
C GLY A 45 18.75 -8.61 -16.57
N LYS A 46 17.52 -9.17 -16.57
CA LYS A 46 16.71 -9.32 -17.78
C LYS A 46 15.80 -8.13 -18.07
N THR A 47 15.52 -7.27 -17.10
CA THR A 47 14.72 -6.07 -17.34
C THR A 47 15.57 -4.95 -17.91
N ILE A 48 14.93 -4.06 -18.67
CA ILE A 48 15.55 -2.84 -19.20
C ILE A 48 16.14 -2.00 -18.04
N GLY A 49 17.35 -1.50 -18.23
CA GLY A 49 18.04 -0.68 -17.21
C GLY A 49 18.62 -1.48 -16.04
N ALA A 50 18.49 -2.81 -16.01
CA ALA A 50 18.95 -3.61 -14.87
C ALA A 50 20.47 -3.58 -14.73
N ASN A 51 21.20 -3.77 -15.83
CA ASN A 51 22.66 -3.83 -15.80
C ASN A 51 23.26 -2.46 -15.46
N GLU A 52 22.68 -1.39 -15.99
CA GLU A 52 23.06 0.00 -15.69
C GLU A 52 22.83 0.31 -14.21
N TYR A 53 21.66 -0.07 -13.67
CA TYR A 53 21.33 0.12 -12.27
C TYR A 53 22.30 -0.64 -11.34
N ILE A 54 22.48 -1.94 -11.58
CA ILE A 54 23.35 -2.82 -10.78
C ILE A 54 24.81 -2.32 -10.82
N ASN A 55 25.25 -1.79 -11.95
CA ASN A 55 26.63 -1.32 -12.11
C ASN A 55 26.87 0.12 -11.65
N SER A 56 25.82 0.88 -11.33
CA SER A 56 25.97 2.26 -10.89
C SER A 56 26.81 2.37 -9.61
N PRO A 57 27.69 3.38 -9.51
CA PRO A 57 28.52 3.58 -8.32
C PRO A 57 27.71 3.73 -7.05
N VAL A 58 26.59 4.46 -7.11
CA VAL A 58 25.72 4.72 -5.96
C VAL A 58 25.09 3.43 -5.41
N VAL A 59 24.63 2.52 -6.28
CA VAL A 59 24.07 1.23 -5.86
C VAL A 59 25.16 0.37 -5.25
N LYS A 60 26.31 0.21 -5.92
CA LYS A 60 27.43 -0.61 -5.43
C LYS A 60 27.94 -0.14 -4.07
N GLN A 61 28.08 1.17 -3.88
CA GLN A 61 28.53 1.76 -2.62
C GLN A 61 27.47 1.67 -1.51
N SER A 62 26.20 1.53 -1.86
CA SER A 62 25.10 1.48 -0.88
C SER A 62 24.74 0.07 -0.45
N LEU A 63 25.18 -0.97 -1.17
CA LEU A 63 24.95 -2.36 -0.77
C LEU A 63 25.50 -2.63 0.63
N GLY A 64 24.66 -3.17 1.50
CA GLY A 64 24.98 -3.44 2.91
C GLY A 64 24.86 -2.23 3.83
N LYS A 65 24.53 -1.03 3.33
CA LYS A 65 24.26 0.13 4.19
C LYS A 65 22.88 0.05 4.83
N GLY A 66 22.80 0.51 6.07
CA GLY A 66 21.53 0.69 6.78
C GLY A 66 20.87 2.01 6.41
N PHE A 67 19.55 1.99 6.25
CA PHE A 67 18.74 3.18 5.99
C PHE A 67 17.58 3.28 6.99
N ARG A 68 17.00 4.48 7.09
CA ARG A 68 15.73 4.72 7.78
C ARG A 68 14.67 4.96 6.72
N LEU A 69 13.66 4.10 6.62
CA LEU A 69 12.50 4.33 5.76
C LEU A 69 11.46 5.12 6.56
N CYS A 70 10.97 6.22 5.98
CA CYS A 70 9.91 7.03 6.57
C CYS A 70 8.55 6.64 6.00
N ILE A 71 7.65 6.15 6.86
CA ILE A 71 6.27 5.84 6.52
C ILE A 71 5.40 7.05 6.84
N VAL A 72 4.66 7.54 5.84
CA VAL A 72 3.81 8.74 5.93
C VAL A 72 2.32 8.44 5.77
N GLY A 73 1.96 7.20 5.48
CA GLY A 73 0.58 6.80 5.35
C GLY A 73 0.41 5.32 5.04
N PHE A 74 -0.82 4.84 5.10
CA PHE A 74 -1.19 3.48 4.71
C PHE A 74 -2.30 3.52 3.69
N VAL A 75 -2.08 2.93 2.52
CA VAL A 75 -3.10 2.79 1.49
C VAL A 75 -3.77 1.44 1.63
N ILE A 76 -5.09 1.47 1.69
CA ILE A 76 -5.94 0.31 1.83
C ILE A 76 -6.87 0.30 0.62
N THR A 77 -6.83 -0.79 -0.14
CA THR A 77 -7.76 -1.06 -1.24
C THR A 77 -8.40 -2.43 -1.04
N THR A 78 -9.34 -2.79 -1.93
CA THR A 78 -9.88 -4.16 -1.97
C THR A 78 -8.85 -5.20 -2.45
N ARG A 79 -7.65 -4.78 -2.88
CA ARG A 79 -6.60 -5.65 -3.42
C ARG A 79 -5.39 -5.75 -2.51
N THR A 80 -4.97 -4.63 -1.92
CA THR A 80 -3.71 -4.56 -1.17
C THR A 80 -3.84 -3.65 0.05
N ILE A 81 -2.96 -3.92 1.02
CA ILE A 81 -2.64 -2.99 2.09
C ILE A 81 -1.15 -2.66 1.95
N GLY A 82 -0.82 -1.38 1.85
CA GLY A 82 0.56 -0.90 1.70
C GLY A 82 0.89 0.25 2.63
N ALA A 83 2.14 0.31 3.08
CA ALA A 83 2.69 1.50 3.74
C ALA A 83 3.36 2.40 2.69
N ARG A 84 2.96 3.68 2.65
CA ARG A 84 3.51 4.73 1.79
C ARG A 84 4.85 5.21 2.35
N LEU A 85 5.88 5.23 1.52
CA LEU A 85 7.19 5.73 1.92
C LEU A 85 7.43 7.16 1.39
N LYS A 86 8.06 7.98 2.23
CA LYS A 86 8.69 9.25 1.83
C LYS A 86 10.19 9.00 1.77
N LEU A 87 10.73 8.96 0.55
CA LEU A 87 12.15 8.73 0.33
C LEU A 87 12.94 10.02 0.56
N SER A 88 14.07 9.91 1.26
CA SER A 88 15.08 10.97 1.35
C SER A 88 15.83 11.16 0.02
N ASN A 89 16.60 12.24 -0.10
CA ASN A 89 17.40 12.52 -1.31
C ASN A 89 18.37 11.36 -1.64
N GLU A 90 19.08 10.82 -0.65
CA GLU A 90 19.99 9.68 -0.84
C GLU A 90 19.23 8.42 -1.32
N GLN A 91 18.05 8.16 -0.77
CA GLN A 91 17.22 7.03 -1.20
C GLN A 91 16.63 7.23 -2.60
N LEU A 92 16.34 8.47 -2.99
CA LEU A 92 15.89 8.82 -4.34
C LEU A 92 17.00 8.62 -5.39
N GLU A 93 18.28 8.71 -5.02
CA GLU A 93 19.39 8.34 -5.91
C GLU A 93 19.41 6.83 -6.20
N LEU A 94 18.99 6.01 -5.24
CA LEU A 94 18.85 4.56 -5.39
C LEU A 94 17.53 4.14 -6.07
N TRP A 95 16.59 5.06 -6.27
CA TRP A 95 15.28 4.78 -6.83
C TRP A 95 15.31 4.72 -8.37
N SER A 96 14.87 3.59 -8.94
CA SER A 96 14.86 3.38 -10.41
C SER A 96 13.60 2.63 -10.91
N ASN A 97 12.54 2.60 -10.10
CA ASN A 97 11.23 2.18 -10.59
C ASN A 97 10.59 3.30 -11.42
N ASP A 98 9.68 2.89 -12.29
CA ASP A 98 8.85 3.81 -13.04
C ASP A 98 7.64 4.24 -12.18
N ASP A 99 7.64 5.52 -11.82
CA ASP A 99 6.58 6.18 -11.06
C ASP A 99 5.40 6.60 -11.95
N ASN A 100 5.60 6.62 -13.27
CA ASN A 100 4.59 6.98 -14.26
C ASN A 100 3.99 5.76 -14.98
N GLU A 101 4.44 4.56 -14.63
CA GLU A 101 3.88 3.32 -15.18
C GLU A 101 2.39 3.26 -14.83
N ASP A 102 1.55 3.28 -15.86
CA ASP A 102 0.12 3.16 -15.64
C ASP A 102 -0.21 1.77 -15.06
N PRO A 103 -1.19 1.71 -14.15
CA PRO A 103 -1.71 0.42 -13.70
C PRO A 103 -2.16 -0.39 -14.92
N PRO A 104 -1.77 -1.67 -15.06
CA PRO A 104 -2.26 -2.50 -16.16
C PRO A 104 -3.79 -2.39 -16.29
N VAL A 105 -4.31 -2.32 -17.51
CA VAL A 105 -5.75 -2.09 -17.80
C VAL A 105 -6.66 -3.09 -17.09
N THR A 106 -6.19 -4.31 -16.82
CA THR A 106 -6.86 -5.31 -15.98
C THR A 106 -7.06 -4.89 -14.52
N LEU A 107 -6.24 -3.98 -13.98
CA LEU A 107 -6.42 -3.37 -12.65
C LEU A 107 -7.48 -2.25 -12.65
N MET A 108 -7.72 -1.60 -13.79
CA MET A 108 -8.77 -0.60 -13.97
C MET A 108 -10.12 -1.25 -14.31
N ASN A 109 -10.10 -2.31 -15.12
CA ASN A 109 -11.28 -3.07 -15.57
C ASN A 109 -11.62 -4.26 -14.68
N SER A 110 -10.83 -4.53 -13.64
CA SER A 110 -11.31 -5.40 -12.57
C SER A 110 -12.45 -4.64 -11.92
N GLY A 111 -13.66 -4.94 -12.36
CA GLY A 111 -14.90 -4.59 -11.69
C GLY A 111 -14.95 -5.06 -10.23
N VAL A 112 -13.84 -5.52 -9.63
CA VAL A 112 -13.55 -5.69 -8.20
C VAL A 112 -13.81 -4.39 -7.42
N LEU A 113 -13.57 -3.20 -7.99
CA LEU A 113 -13.97 -1.93 -7.35
C LEU A 113 -15.49 -1.66 -7.42
N LYS A 114 -16.20 -2.27 -8.38
CA LYS A 114 -17.68 -2.23 -8.47
C LYS A 114 -18.37 -3.45 -7.81
N LYS A 115 -17.65 -4.57 -7.63
CA LYS A 115 -18.13 -5.87 -7.11
C LYS A 115 -17.85 -6.04 -5.62
N HIS A 116 -16.93 -5.29 -5.04
CA HIS A 116 -16.70 -5.30 -3.59
C HIS A 116 -16.94 -3.88 -3.07
N GLN A 117 -18.19 -3.61 -2.71
CA GLN A 117 -18.50 -2.44 -1.89
C GLN A 117 -18.28 -2.83 -0.42
N PHE A 118 -17.63 -1.96 0.34
CA PHE A 118 -17.76 -1.99 1.79
C PHE A 118 -19.23 -1.66 2.09
N SER A 119 -20.05 -2.66 2.38
CA SER A 119 -21.44 -2.41 2.73
C SER A 119 -21.52 -1.86 4.15
N HIS A 120 -22.16 -0.70 4.32
CA HIS A 120 -22.79 -0.32 5.59
C HIS A 120 -24.02 -1.21 5.82
N SER A 121 -23.84 -2.53 5.95
CA SER A 121 -24.90 -3.35 6.54
C SER A 121 -24.86 -3.08 8.04
N ASP A 122 -26.00 -2.69 8.62
CA ASP A 122 -26.20 -2.48 10.05
C ASP A 122 -25.48 -3.57 10.85
N LEU A 123 -24.26 -3.23 11.32
CA LEU A 123 -23.53 -4.07 12.24
C LEU A 123 -24.33 -4.02 13.53
N ASP A 124 -24.99 -5.14 13.80
CA ASP A 124 -25.51 -5.49 15.10
C ASP A 124 -24.55 -4.94 16.18
N LYS A 125 -25.11 -4.18 17.11
CA LYS A 125 -24.42 -3.45 18.19
C LYS A 125 -23.76 -4.39 19.21
N SER A 126 -23.31 -5.56 18.78
CA SER A 126 -22.36 -6.37 19.49
C SER A 126 -21.06 -5.57 19.56
N LYS A 127 -20.81 -5.00 20.73
CA LYS A 127 -19.52 -4.44 21.13
C LYS A 127 -18.51 -5.59 21.18
N GLU A 128 -18.12 -6.15 20.04
CA GLU A 128 -16.86 -6.88 19.98
C GLU A 128 -15.76 -5.85 20.14
N LYS A 129 -15.39 -5.62 21.41
CA LYS A 129 -14.05 -5.13 21.71
C LYS A 129 -13.12 -6.10 21.03
N LEU A 130 -12.51 -5.70 19.91
CA LEU A 130 -11.31 -6.31 19.37
C LEU A 130 -10.29 -6.32 20.51
N LYS A 131 -10.30 -7.40 21.29
CA LYS A 131 -9.27 -7.67 22.26
C LYS A 131 -8.07 -7.99 21.39
N PHE A 132 -7.17 -7.03 21.24
CA PHE A 132 -5.77 -7.29 20.94
C PHE A 132 -5.24 -8.16 22.10
N SER A 133 -5.64 -9.42 22.13
CA SER A 133 -5.20 -10.39 23.12
C SER A 133 -3.74 -10.62 22.82
N LYS A 134 -2.89 -9.89 23.57
CA LYS A 134 -1.45 -10.07 23.68
C LYS A 134 -0.85 -10.62 22.39
N LEU A 135 -0.70 -9.76 21.37
CA LEU A 135 0.33 -9.99 20.36
C LEU A 135 1.61 -10.24 21.16
N ASN A 136 2.01 -11.51 21.26
CA ASN A 136 3.21 -11.92 21.96
C ASN A 136 4.31 -10.98 21.51
N ALA A 137 4.89 -10.23 22.45
CA ALA A 137 5.90 -9.23 22.18
C ALA A 137 6.88 -9.82 21.16
N SER A 138 6.83 -9.28 19.94
CA SER A 138 7.66 -9.77 18.86
C SER A 138 9.10 -9.71 19.34
N VAL A 139 9.85 -10.80 19.16
CA VAL A 139 11.30 -10.84 19.44
C VAL A 139 12.07 -9.90 18.49
N CYS A 140 11.38 -9.24 17.56
CA CYS A 140 11.92 -8.11 16.84
C CYS A 140 12.14 -6.96 17.82
N LEU A 141 13.41 -6.55 17.98
CA LEU A 141 13.75 -5.23 18.52
C LEU A 141 12.76 -4.20 17.94
N PRO A 142 12.28 -3.22 18.71
CA PRO A 142 11.48 -2.12 18.17
C PRO A 142 12.35 -1.33 17.18
N THR A 143 12.36 -1.76 15.91
CA THR A 143 13.00 -1.07 14.79
C THR A 143 12.19 0.13 14.34
N VAL A 144 10.91 0.17 14.74
CA VAL A 144 10.07 1.35 14.65
C VAL A 144 10.49 2.29 15.77
N VAL A 145 11.11 3.40 15.40
CA VAL A 145 11.31 4.52 16.31
C VAL A 145 10.29 5.57 15.92
N GLU A 146 9.27 5.76 16.75
CA GLU A 146 8.40 6.94 16.66
C GLU A 146 9.24 8.16 17.04
N LYS A 147 9.56 9.00 16.04
CA LYS A 147 10.06 10.35 16.28
C LYS A 147 10.02 11.17 15.00
N GLU A 148 9.01 12.01 14.91
CA GLU A 148 9.06 13.47 14.82
C GLU A 148 7.60 13.91 14.59
N ILE A 149 7.02 14.59 15.59
CA ILE A 149 5.66 15.11 15.48
C ILE A 149 5.76 16.42 14.68
N PHE A 150 5.51 16.36 13.38
CA PHE A 150 5.34 17.56 12.58
C PHE A 150 3.86 17.96 12.62
N TYR A 151 3.57 19.00 13.41
CA TYR A 151 2.30 19.71 13.35
C TYR A 151 2.31 20.62 12.13
N ASP A 152 2.12 20.05 10.94
CA ASP A 152 1.70 20.84 9.78
C ASP A 152 0.17 20.79 9.72
N GLU A 153 -0.49 21.93 9.66
CA GLU A 153 -1.95 22.01 9.53
C GLU A 153 -2.42 21.48 8.16
N ASP A 154 -1.51 21.38 7.18
CA ASP A 154 -1.75 20.85 5.85
C ASP A 154 -1.17 19.42 5.72
N ARG A 155 -1.55 18.49 6.63
CA ARG A 155 -1.11 17.05 6.69
C ARG A 155 -1.45 16.20 5.44
N PHE A 156 -1.72 16.86 4.34
CA PHE A 156 -1.72 16.28 3.03
C PHE A 156 -0.28 16.02 2.61
N CYS A 157 0.16 14.76 2.71
CA CYS A 157 1.47 14.30 2.28
C CYS A 157 1.38 13.45 0.99
N PRO A 158 1.03 14.04 -0.16
CA PRO A 158 1.10 13.36 -1.43
C PRO A 158 2.58 13.17 -1.75
N THR A 159 3.08 11.95 -1.70
CA THR A 159 4.38 11.66 -2.30
C THR A 159 4.15 11.58 -3.80
N SER A 160 4.25 12.71 -4.51
CA SER A 160 4.09 12.79 -5.97
C SER A 160 5.42 12.98 -6.68
N GLY A 161 5.53 12.48 -7.92
CA GLY A 161 6.77 12.56 -8.70
C GLY A 161 7.71 11.38 -8.43
N LYS A 162 9.02 11.64 -8.45
CA LYS A 162 10.03 10.59 -8.26
C LYS A 162 9.92 9.97 -6.86
N GLY A 163 9.78 8.66 -6.78
CA GLY A 163 9.59 7.91 -5.53
C GLY A 163 8.14 7.79 -5.08
N SER A 164 7.17 8.31 -5.84
CA SER A 164 5.74 8.25 -5.49
C SER A 164 5.21 6.82 -5.39
N ARG A 165 5.85 5.86 -6.06
CA ARG A 165 5.49 4.43 -5.98
C ARG A 165 6.21 3.69 -4.85
N ALA A 166 7.03 4.37 -4.03
CA ALA A 166 7.77 3.74 -2.95
C ALA A 166 6.85 3.26 -1.82
N HIS A 167 6.89 1.95 -1.55
CA HIS A 167 5.98 1.33 -0.59
C HIS A 167 6.59 0.10 0.09
N LEU A 168 5.98 -0.29 1.20
CA LEU A 168 6.04 -1.65 1.75
C LEU A 168 4.70 -2.33 1.49
N THR A 169 4.69 -3.52 0.90
CA THR A 169 3.46 -4.32 0.80
C THR A 169 3.24 -5.03 2.14
N LEU A 170 2.13 -4.74 2.80
CA LEU A 170 1.75 -5.36 4.08
C LEU A 170 0.87 -6.58 3.88
N ALA A 171 -0.06 -6.53 2.91
CA ALA A 171 -0.90 -7.66 2.55
C ALA A 171 -1.42 -7.57 1.12
N CYS A 172 -1.70 -8.72 0.50
CA CYS A 172 -2.43 -8.84 -0.76
C CYS A 172 -3.63 -9.76 -0.56
N THR A 173 -4.68 -9.55 -1.35
CA THR A 173 -5.75 -10.54 -1.45
C THR A 173 -5.30 -11.75 -2.28
N PRO A 174 -5.96 -12.91 -2.13
CA PRO A 174 -5.59 -14.12 -2.86
C PRO A 174 -5.52 -13.87 -4.38
N GLY A 175 -4.40 -14.26 -4.99
CA GLY A 175 -4.16 -14.11 -6.43
C GLY A 175 -3.64 -12.73 -6.86
N ILE A 176 -3.59 -11.74 -5.98
CA ILE A 176 -2.99 -10.43 -6.26
C ILE A 176 -1.49 -10.45 -5.99
N LYS A 177 -0.71 -9.90 -6.93
CA LYS A 177 0.75 -9.79 -6.80
C LYS A 177 1.14 -8.56 -5.96
N PRO A 178 2.22 -8.62 -5.16
CA PRO A 178 2.68 -7.48 -4.36
C PRO A 178 2.96 -6.19 -5.13
N VAL A 179 3.40 -6.27 -6.40
CA VAL A 179 3.63 -5.09 -7.25
C VAL A 179 2.38 -4.21 -7.43
N THR A 180 1.19 -4.80 -7.26
CA THR A 180 -0.09 -4.09 -7.31
C THR A 180 -0.16 -2.97 -6.27
N THR A 181 0.43 -3.14 -5.10
CA THR A 181 0.44 -2.13 -4.04
C THR A 181 1.06 -0.81 -4.50
N GLY A 182 2.10 -0.87 -5.34
CA GLY A 182 2.70 0.32 -5.93
C GLY A 182 1.73 1.06 -6.85
N PHE A 183 0.96 0.35 -7.65
CA PHE A 183 -0.06 0.97 -8.51
C PHE A 183 -1.21 1.55 -7.69
N ASP A 184 -1.65 0.85 -6.64
CA ASP A 184 -2.67 1.35 -5.71
C ASP A 184 -2.23 2.67 -5.05
N LEU A 185 -0.93 2.79 -4.76
CA LEU A 185 -0.35 4.01 -4.22
C LEU A 185 -0.40 5.19 -5.21
N ILE A 186 -0.05 4.95 -6.48
CA ILE A 186 -0.15 5.97 -7.54
C ILE A 186 -1.61 6.41 -7.75
N LEU A 187 -2.57 5.48 -7.68
CA LEU A 187 -3.99 5.82 -7.75
C LEU A 187 -4.41 6.72 -6.58
N ALA A 188 -3.99 6.41 -5.35
CA ALA A 188 -4.25 7.26 -4.19
C ALA A 188 -3.68 8.68 -4.39
N VAL A 189 -2.43 8.80 -4.87
CA VAL A 189 -1.81 10.09 -5.18
C VAL A 189 -2.57 10.86 -6.27
N LYS A 190 -3.09 10.18 -7.30
CA LYS A 190 -3.93 10.80 -8.32
C LYS A 190 -5.25 11.33 -7.73
N CYS A 191 -5.93 10.56 -6.87
CA CYS A 191 -7.15 10.99 -6.17
C CYS A 191 -6.89 12.21 -5.26
N GLU A 192 -5.79 12.16 -4.52
CA GLU A 192 -5.29 13.26 -3.69
C GLU A 192 -5.09 14.54 -4.50
N GLN A 193 -4.40 14.46 -5.65
CA GLN A 193 -4.14 15.62 -6.50
C GLN A 193 -5.43 16.21 -7.10
N ARG A 194 -6.37 15.37 -7.53
CA ARG A 194 -7.69 15.82 -8.02
C ARG A 194 -8.45 16.59 -6.95
N MET A 195 -8.41 16.10 -5.71
CA MET A 195 -9.01 16.77 -4.56
C MET A 195 -8.42 18.15 -4.31
N ARG A 196 -7.09 18.28 -4.35
CA ARG A 196 -6.43 19.59 -4.25
C ARG A 196 -6.72 20.51 -5.44
N GLY A 197 -6.89 19.95 -6.63
CA GLY A 197 -7.23 20.70 -7.85
C GLY A 197 -8.66 21.25 -7.88
N GLY A 198 -9.48 20.98 -6.85
CA GLY A 198 -10.85 21.48 -6.76
C GLY A 198 -11.88 20.65 -7.51
N GLU A 199 -11.58 19.40 -7.88
CA GLU A 199 -12.59 18.51 -8.47
C GLU A 199 -13.69 18.15 -7.44
N ASN A 200 -14.94 18.11 -7.92
CA ASN A 200 -16.19 18.06 -7.13
C ASN A 200 -16.41 16.80 -6.26
N GLN A 201 -15.44 15.92 -6.10
CA GLN A 201 -15.59 14.69 -5.31
C GLN A 201 -15.03 14.88 -3.90
N LYS A 202 -15.86 15.32 -2.94
CA LYS A 202 -15.43 15.46 -1.54
C LYS A 202 -15.06 14.09 -0.96
N ALA A 203 -13.81 13.92 -0.55
CA ALA A 203 -13.37 12.77 0.22
C ALA A 203 -13.99 12.80 1.63
N GLU A 204 -14.39 11.63 2.13
CA GLU A 204 -14.93 11.50 3.49
C GLU A 204 -13.77 11.34 4.47
N THR A 205 -13.77 12.11 5.55
CA THR A 205 -12.67 12.13 6.54
C THR A 205 -13.16 11.67 7.91
N TYR A 206 -12.42 10.76 8.51
CA TYR A 206 -12.72 10.17 9.82
C TYR A 206 -11.51 10.31 10.74
N THR A 207 -11.72 10.80 11.96
CA THR A 207 -10.67 10.81 12.98
C THR A 207 -10.59 9.43 13.63
N ILE A 208 -9.39 8.89 13.77
CA ILE A 208 -9.13 7.62 14.44
C ILE A 208 -8.03 7.80 15.50
N ASP A 209 -7.91 6.86 16.42
CA ASP A 209 -6.78 6.88 17.35
C ASP A 209 -5.47 6.71 16.55
N GLY A 210 -4.52 7.62 16.78
CA GLY A 210 -3.25 7.64 16.06
C GLY A 210 -3.24 8.30 14.67
N GLY A 211 -4.35 8.86 14.15
CA GLY A 211 -4.33 9.53 12.85
C GLY A 211 -5.67 9.94 12.25
N VAL A 212 -5.69 10.09 10.93
CA VAL A 212 -6.89 10.42 10.14
C VAL A 212 -7.05 9.39 9.03
N LEU A 213 -8.27 8.87 8.86
CA LEU A 213 -8.65 7.99 7.76
C LEU A 213 -9.43 8.81 6.72
N ILE A 214 -9.02 8.75 5.46
CA ILE A 214 -9.68 9.43 4.35
C ILE A 214 -10.15 8.40 3.31
N ASN A 215 -11.43 8.49 2.93
CA ASN A 215 -12.04 7.75 1.84
C ASN A 215 -12.05 8.62 0.59
N TYR A 216 -11.25 8.26 -0.42
CA TYR A 216 -11.22 8.97 -1.70
C TYR A 216 -12.26 8.45 -2.71
N GLY A 217 -13.13 7.52 -2.29
CA GLY A 217 -14.07 6.83 -3.17
C GLY A 217 -13.41 5.69 -3.93
N GLU A 218 -14.21 4.97 -4.72
CA GLU A 218 -13.76 3.86 -5.58
C GLU A 218 -12.91 2.82 -4.83
N GLY A 219 -13.21 2.57 -3.54
CA GLY A 219 -12.49 1.60 -2.71
C GLY A 219 -11.06 2.00 -2.34
N ILE A 220 -10.68 3.28 -2.47
CA ILE A 220 -9.37 3.80 -2.08
C ILE A 220 -9.48 4.52 -0.73
N TRP A 221 -8.81 3.96 0.27
CA TRP A 221 -8.73 4.50 1.61
C TRP A 221 -7.28 4.78 1.99
N VAL A 222 -7.03 5.89 2.66
CA VAL A 222 -5.69 6.25 3.14
C VAL A 222 -5.74 6.62 4.62
N VAL A 223 -4.91 5.97 5.42
CA VAL A 223 -4.65 6.36 6.81
C VAL A 223 -3.41 7.24 6.84
N TYR A 224 -3.55 8.44 7.38
CA TYR A 224 -2.45 9.35 7.69
C TYR A 224 -2.18 9.32 9.20
N PRO A 225 -1.04 8.75 9.64
CA PRO A 225 -0.69 8.74 11.06
C PRO A 225 -0.43 10.16 11.56
N ASN A 226 -0.58 10.38 12.88
CA ASN A 226 -0.30 11.67 13.52
C ASN A 226 1.19 12.08 13.44
N SER A 227 2.07 11.12 13.23
CA SER A 227 3.51 11.31 13.09
C SER A 227 4.08 10.34 12.06
N GLU A 228 5.16 10.73 11.41
CA GLU A 228 5.92 9.83 10.54
C GLU A 228 6.49 8.65 11.34
N LEU A 229 6.49 7.45 10.74
CA LEU A 229 7.06 6.25 11.37
C LEU A 229 8.39 5.91 10.71
N LEU A 230 9.47 5.91 11.48
CA LEU A 230 10.80 5.56 10.99
C LEU A 230 11.12 4.10 11.28
N VAL A 231 11.42 3.34 10.23
CA VAL A 231 11.83 1.93 10.35
C VAL A 231 13.23 1.71 9.80
N SER A 232 14.06 0.97 10.54
CA SER A 232 15.38 0.57 10.07
C SER A 232 15.29 -0.46 8.94
N SER A 233 16.09 -0.27 7.89
CA SER A 233 16.21 -1.20 6.77
C SER A 233 17.68 -1.40 6.38
N LEU A 234 17.96 -2.47 5.64
CA LEU A 234 19.25 -2.74 5.03
C LEU A 234 19.06 -2.72 3.51
N PHE A 235 19.86 -1.92 2.81
CA PHE A 235 19.86 -1.95 1.35
C PHE A 235 20.66 -3.16 0.86
N SER A 236 20.01 -4.06 0.15
CA SER A 236 20.60 -5.32 -0.30
C SER A 236 19.95 -5.81 -1.59
N THR A 237 20.54 -6.82 -2.20
CA THR A 237 19.94 -7.57 -3.29
C THR A 237 19.10 -8.73 -2.75
N PHE A 238 18.08 -9.14 -3.51
CA PHE A 238 17.27 -10.31 -3.23
C PHE A 238 17.30 -11.23 -4.47
N LEU A 239 17.53 -12.53 -4.26
CA LEU A 239 17.78 -13.53 -5.31
C LEU A 239 16.55 -14.41 -5.63
#